data_AF-A0AAX2M7A6-F1
#
_entry.id   AF-A0AAX2M7A6-F1
#
_cell.length_a   1.000
_cell.length_b   1.000
_cell.length_c   1.000
_cell.angle_alpha   90.00
_cell.angle_beta   90.00
_cell.angle_gamma   90.00
#
_symmetry.space_group_name_H-M   'P 1'
#
loop_
_entity.id
_entity.type
_entity.pdbx_description
1 polymer ?
#
loop_
_entity_poly.entity_id
_entity_poly.type
_entity_poly.pdbx_seq_one_letter_code
_entity_poly.pdbx_strand_id
1 'polypeptide(L)'
;MLAELLQSHAEAIHYLEKHERYSQAAELALLWDMEASLIVRLMCQAGDLPRAMAVARRDGAFAEAIALLESRWPVAARQLREEWAQALVDQGRWLDAAQAIWPIASMRERATEWLLRAEEAGGSLAAEAVVKRARLLPDSLDSQEARILAIRDDDARGTERAAIAHALLALDSHNDETRLLARALFNAWLVDQDKGMGRLGTQQLQGLLDIAQDPLLRADLPGKLPSPKPNPFADKKEVSWISVPAAGGQAVSDIALLPDLRLLVAQGEAGVTLRDDRGKVLHRFSAPADNIVLADSGQVALAAIHRGEMLCVQRLDLVTREQRDLGAIAVDCYAASFDGVGWTVGQGDAIRILDTGHGLGRVLWQIDKLPGRAVRILRSPSCEQYELVDPDNKMLLWQYSLPGRRLASRGHVPALEKNTEVSVIPSRWGGYRYFWMAWDEKDNPWLVSQRPGKEKEHGLALPPQMSGAAINVTLGRAGLAVSLRQESDGCVVLARDGESYPDIAFSWPAGVFVWTKMYGDCWLMFDRFGRVAIMDMERCYASMLTIA
;
A
#
# COMPACT_ATOMS: atom_id res chain seq x y z
N MET A 1 -39.82 4.14 -12.19
CA MET A 1 -40.78 5.05 -12.85
C MET A 1 -40.15 6.20 -13.63
N LEU A 2 -39.54 7.25 -13.04
CA LEU A 2 -39.02 8.39 -13.83
C LEU A 2 -37.84 8.03 -14.77
N ALA A 3 -36.91 7.18 -14.33
CA ALA A 3 -35.79 6.71 -15.18
C ALA A 3 -36.20 5.71 -16.27
N GLU A 4 -37.21 4.88 -16.02
CA GLU A 4 -37.80 4.01 -17.05
C GLU A 4 -38.53 4.84 -18.11
N LEU A 5 -39.07 6.00 -17.73
CA LEU A 5 -39.72 6.96 -18.63
C LEU A 5 -38.72 7.79 -19.46
N LEU A 6 -37.53 8.09 -18.92
CA LEU A 6 -36.52 8.94 -19.56
C LEU A 6 -35.38 8.18 -20.27
N GLN A 7 -35.38 6.84 -20.22
CA GLN A 7 -34.36 5.96 -20.85
C GLN A 7 -32.89 6.28 -20.52
N SER A 8 -32.61 7.19 -19.58
CA SER A 8 -31.27 7.65 -19.19
C SER A 8 -31.26 8.10 -17.73
N HIS A 9 -30.41 7.47 -16.91
CA HIS A 9 -30.20 7.85 -15.51
C HIS A 9 -29.75 9.31 -15.37
N ALA A 10 -28.91 9.79 -16.31
CA ALA A 10 -28.40 11.15 -16.31
C ALA A 10 -29.51 12.18 -16.57
N GLU A 11 -30.44 11.90 -17.48
CA GLU A 11 -31.56 12.80 -17.78
C GLU A 11 -32.55 12.90 -16.62
N ALA A 12 -32.81 11.78 -15.92
CA ALA A 12 -33.64 11.77 -14.73
C ALA A 12 -33.05 12.60 -13.59
N ILE A 13 -31.74 12.51 -13.35
CA ILE A 13 -31.03 13.35 -12.37
C ILE A 13 -31.10 14.82 -12.80
N HIS A 14 -30.77 15.13 -14.06
CA HIS A 14 -30.80 16.50 -14.57
C HIS A 14 -32.19 17.15 -14.44
N TYR A 15 -33.26 16.38 -14.70
CA TYR A 15 -34.63 16.83 -14.49
C TYR A 15 -34.88 17.20 -13.02
N LEU A 16 -34.47 16.36 -12.08
CA LEU A 16 -34.64 16.62 -10.64
C LEU A 16 -33.84 17.85 -10.18
N GLU A 17 -32.62 18.03 -10.69
CA GLU A 17 -31.80 19.21 -10.40
C GLU A 17 -32.43 20.50 -10.92
N LYS A 18 -33.01 20.49 -12.12
CA LYS A 18 -33.73 21.63 -12.70
C LYS A 18 -34.94 22.05 -11.84
N HIS A 19 -35.52 21.11 -11.12
CA HIS A 19 -36.64 21.32 -10.21
C HIS A 19 -36.21 21.45 -8.73
N GLU A 20 -34.92 21.63 -8.45
CA GLU A 20 -34.36 21.81 -7.11
C GLU A 20 -34.65 20.64 -6.13
N ARG A 21 -34.95 19.45 -6.65
CA ARG A 21 -35.22 18.24 -5.86
C ARG A 21 -33.93 17.47 -5.56
N TYR A 22 -32.96 18.16 -4.98
CA TYR A 22 -31.59 17.64 -4.79
C TYR A 22 -31.52 16.39 -3.90
N SER A 23 -32.31 16.31 -2.83
CA SER A 23 -32.34 15.13 -1.96
C SER A 23 -32.76 13.87 -2.72
N GLN A 24 -33.75 13.99 -3.61
CA GLN A 24 -34.24 12.86 -4.41
C GLN A 24 -33.26 12.49 -5.52
N ALA A 25 -32.62 13.49 -6.13
CA ALA A 25 -31.55 13.26 -7.08
C ALA A 25 -30.39 12.50 -6.42
N ALA A 26 -30.00 12.87 -5.20
CA ALA A 26 -28.94 12.21 -4.44
C ALA A 26 -29.31 10.76 -4.07
N GLU A 27 -30.56 10.51 -3.62
CA GLU A 27 -31.03 9.16 -3.30
C GLU A 27 -31.07 8.24 -4.53
N LEU A 28 -31.54 8.74 -5.67
CA LEU A 28 -31.52 7.98 -6.91
C LEU A 28 -30.09 7.74 -7.42
N ALA A 29 -29.21 8.73 -7.31
CA ALA A 29 -27.81 8.60 -7.69
C ALA A 29 -27.10 7.53 -6.84
N LEU A 30 -27.38 7.48 -5.52
CA LEU A 30 -26.92 6.41 -4.64
C LEU A 30 -27.47 5.04 -5.07
N LEU A 31 -28.78 4.95 -5.33
CA LEU A 31 -29.43 3.70 -5.69
C LEU A 31 -28.89 3.12 -7.00
N TRP A 32 -28.56 3.98 -7.95
CA TRP A 32 -28.00 3.59 -9.25
C TRP A 32 -26.48 3.46 -9.25
N ASP A 33 -25.82 3.56 -8.10
CA ASP A 33 -24.36 3.50 -7.96
C ASP A 33 -23.63 4.46 -8.92
N MET A 34 -24.15 5.70 -9.01
CA MET A 34 -23.55 6.75 -9.81
C MET A 34 -22.16 7.13 -9.29
N GLU A 35 -21.46 7.95 -10.07
CA GLU A 35 -20.15 8.45 -9.68
C GLU A 35 -20.24 9.23 -8.34
N ALA A 36 -19.29 8.96 -7.44
CA ALA A 36 -19.36 9.40 -6.05
C ALA A 36 -19.28 10.93 -5.93
N SER A 37 -18.49 11.60 -6.77
CA SER A 37 -18.41 13.06 -6.79
C SER A 37 -19.74 13.73 -7.16
N LEU A 38 -20.51 13.12 -8.06
CA LEU A 38 -21.88 13.54 -8.37
C LEU A 38 -22.81 13.38 -7.16
N ILE A 39 -22.75 12.24 -6.47
CA ILE A 39 -23.56 11.99 -5.27
C ILE A 39 -23.24 13.02 -4.18
N VAL A 40 -21.95 13.21 -3.89
CA VAL A 40 -21.46 14.19 -2.90
C VAL A 40 -21.92 15.60 -3.26
N ARG A 41 -21.79 16.00 -4.53
CA ARG A 41 -22.28 17.29 -5.03
C ARG A 41 -23.78 17.48 -4.78
N LEU A 42 -24.60 16.48 -5.12
CA LEU A 42 -26.05 16.54 -4.93
C LEU A 42 -26.44 16.59 -3.45
N MET A 43 -25.73 15.87 -2.58
CA MET A 43 -25.94 15.92 -1.12
C MET A 43 -25.57 17.28 -0.54
N CYS A 44 -24.44 17.87 -0.97
CA CYS A 44 -24.07 19.23 -0.59
C CYS A 44 -25.14 20.25 -1.03
N GLN A 45 -25.71 20.09 -2.23
CA GLN A 45 -26.81 20.94 -2.71
C GLN A 45 -28.11 20.75 -1.91
N ALA A 46 -28.36 19.53 -1.45
CA ALA A 46 -29.47 19.22 -0.56
C ALA A 46 -29.27 19.73 0.89
N GLY A 47 -28.10 20.28 1.22
CA GLY A 47 -27.74 20.73 2.57
C GLY A 47 -27.33 19.59 3.52
N ASP A 48 -27.16 18.37 3.02
CA ASP A 48 -26.80 17.18 3.80
C ASP A 48 -25.29 16.93 3.77
N LEU A 49 -24.54 17.88 4.36
CA LEU A 49 -23.09 17.81 4.44
C LEU A 49 -22.59 16.54 5.17
N PRO A 50 -23.20 16.08 6.29
CA PRO A 50 -22.73 14.88 6.99
C PRO A 50 -22.77 13.62 6.11
N ARG A 51 -23.82 13.40 5.31
CA ARG A 51 -23.86 12.26 4.38
C ARG A 51 -22.90 12.44 3.22
N ALA A 52 -22.78 13.67 2.69
CA ALA A 52 -21.82 13.98 1.63
C ALA A 52 -20.39 13.61 2.07
N MET A 53 -20.01 13.97 3.29
CA MET A 53 -18.71 13.62 3.87
C MET A 53 -18.52 12.11 4.05
N ALA A 54 -19.56 11.39 4.48
CA ALA A 54 -19.49 9.93 4.64
C ALA A 54 -19.23 9.23 3.30
N VAL A 55 -19.92 9.64 2.23
CA VAL A 55 -19.71 9.11 0.88
C VAL A 55 -18.32 9.48 0.37
N ALA A 56 -17.90 10.74 0.54
CA ALA A 56 -16.58 11.20 0.10
C ALA A 56 -15.43 10.45 0.82
N ARG A 57 -15.57 10.17 2.13
CA ARG A 57 -14.60 9.34 2.89
C ARG A 57 -14.58 7.90 2.41
N ARG A 58 -15.75 7.31 2.13
CA ARG A 58 -15.87 5.92 1.68
C ARG A 58 -15.20 5.69 0.33
N ASP A 59 -15.41 6.60 -0.63
CA ASP A 59 -15.03 6.38 -2.03
C ASP A 59 -13.82 7.19 -2.49
N GLY A 60 -13.31 8.11 -1.65
CA GLY A 60 -12.19 8.98 -1.99
C GLY A 60 -12.54 10.15 -2.93
N ALA A 61 -13.81 10.54 -3.03
CA ALA A 61 -14.33 11.45 -4.06
C ALA A 61 -14.25 12.96 -3.74
N PHE A 62 -13.39 13.36 -2.79
CA PHE A 62 -13.32 14.75 -2.33
C PHE A 62 -12.84 15.70 -3.44
N ALA A 63 -11.75 15.36 -4.11
CA ALA A 63 -11.10 16.25 -5.07
C ALA A 63 -12.03 16.58 -6.25
N GLU A 64 -12.64 15.54 -6.87
CA GLU A 64 -13.59 15.75 -7.98
C GLU A 64 -14.83 16.49 -7.50
N ALA A 65 -15.37 16.18 -6.31
CA ALA A 65 -16.57 16.84 -5.80
C ALA A 65 -16.32 18.33 -5.51
N ILE A 66 -15.16 18.68 -4.96
CA ILE A 66 -14.77 20.07 -4.73
C ILE A 66 -14.70 20.81 -6.06
N ALA A 67 -14.05 20.25 -7.09
CA ALA A 67 -13.96 20.88 -8.40
C ALA A 67 -15.35 21.17 -9.02
N LEU A 68 -16.33 20.27 -8.80
CA LEU A 68 -17.71 20.49 -9.25
C LEU A 68 -18.46 21.56 -8.44
N LEU A 69 -18.07 21.80 -7.18
CA LEU A 69 -18.74 22.74 -6.27
C LEU A 69 -18.14 24.16 -6.31
N GLU A 70 -16.84 24.31 -6.59
CA GLU A 70 -16.09 25.56 -6.39
C GLU A 70 -16.68 26.80 -7.06
N SER A 71 -17.18 26.66 -8.29
CA SER A 71 -17.67 27.80 -9.07
C SER A 71 -19.02 28.33 -8.58
N ARG A 72 -19.93 27.43 -8.15
CA ARG A 72 -21.34 27.76 -7.86
C ARG A 72 -21.67 27.73 -6.37
N TRP A 73 -20.94 26.94 -5.57
CA TRP A 73 -21.17 26.77 -4.13
C TRP A 73 -19.84 26.84 -3.36
N PRO A 74 -19.14 27.99 -3.38
CA PRO A 74 -17.80 28.13 -2.80
C PRO A 74 -17.75 27.89 -1.28
N VAL A 75 -18.85 28.13 -0.55
CA VAL A 75 -18.92 27.88 0.90
C VAL A 75 -18.92 26.37 1.19
N ALA A 76 -19.76 25.60 0.50
CA ALA A 76 -19.79 24.14 0.63
C ALA A 76 -18.48 23.51 0.16
N ALA A 77 -17.90 24.00 -0.93
CA ALA A 77 -16.59 23.55 -1.42
C ALA A 77 -15.48 23.80 -0.37
N ARG A 78 -15.50 24.95 0.32
CA ARG A 78 -14.54 25.26 1.40
C ARG A 78 -14.69 24.29 2.57
N GLN A 79 -15.91 24.06 3.06
CA GLN A 79 -16.17 23.12 4.16
C GLN A 79 -15.71 21.71 3.79
N LEU A 80 -16.03 21.26 2.58
CA LEU A 80 -15.61 19.95 2.09
C LEU A 80 -14.09 19.83 1.97
N ARG A 81 -13.40 20.90 1.58
CA ARG A 81 -11.93 20.96 1.51
C ARG A 81 -11.26 20.90 2.87
N GLU A 82 -11.81 21.56 3.89
CA GLU A 82 -11.29 21.49 5.27
C GLU A 82 -11.40 20.06 5.81
N GLU A 83 -12.55 19.41 5.61
CA GLU A 83 -12.77 18.02 6.02
C GLU A 83 -11.94 17.02 5.21
N TRP A 84 -11.75 17.28 3.92
CA TRP A 84 -10.86 16.48 3.08
C TRP A 84 -9.44 16.51 3.61
N ALA A 85 -8.93 17.70 3.93
CA ALA A 85 -7.57 17.85 4.41
C ALA A 85 -7.38 17.19 5.79
N GLN A 86 -8.37 17.29 6.68
CA GLN A 86 -8.34 16.51 7.93
C GLN A 86 -8.34 15.00 7.65
N ALA A 87 -9.17 14.51 6.72
CA ALA A 87 -9.18 13.10 6.35
C ALA A 87 -7.84 12.65 5.74
N LEU A 88 -7.15 13.51 4.98
CA LEU A 88 -5.80 13.24 4.47
C LEU A 88 -4.77 13.15 5.59
N VAL A 89 -4.83 14.03 6.60
CA VAL A 89 -4.00 13.91 7.81
C VAL A 89 -4.29 12.60 8.53
N ASP A 90 -5.57 12.25 8.70
CA ASP A 90 -5.96 10.99 9.32
C ASP A 90 -5.36 9.81 8.52
N GLN A 91 -5.35 9.87 7.19
CA GLN A 91 -4.69 8.86 6.34
C GLN A 91 -3.16 8.84 6.44
N GLY A 92 -2.54 9.80 7.12
CA GLY A 92 -1.10 10.00 7.14
C GLY A 92 -0.53 10.67 5.88
N ARG A 93 -1.40 11.25 5.03
CA ARG A 93 -1.05 11.98 3.81
C ARG A 93 -0.88 13.48 4.09
N TRP A 94 0.06 13.80 4.97
CA TRP A 94 0.30 15.15 5.48
C TRP A 94 0.60 16.20 4.39
N LEU A 95 1.40 15.82 3.40
CA LEU A 95 1.77 16.71 2.29
C LEU A 95 0.58 17.05 1.39
N ASP A 96 -0.27 16.06 1.12
CA ASP A 96 -1.49 16.25 0.34
C ASP A 96 -2.50 17.08 1.13
N ALA A 97 -2.59 16.88 2.45
CA ALA A 97 -3.43 17.69 3.32
C ALA A 97 -3.03 19.18 3.27
N ALA A 98 -1.74 19.49 3.44
CA ALA A 98 -1.22 20.85 3.35
C ALA A 98 -1.54 21.49 1.99
N GLN A 99 -1.36 20.73 0.90
CA GLN A 99 -1.70 21.18 -0.45
C GLN A 99 -3.21 21.44 -0.62
N ALA A 100 -4.07 20.59 -0.06
CA ALA A 100 -5.52 20.67 -0.19
C ALA A 100 -6.10 21.95 0.41
N ILE A 101 -5.61 22.37 1.59
CA ILE A 101 -6.07 23.61 2.27
C ILE A 101 -5.29 24.86 1.88
N TRP A 102 -4.16 24.74 1.18
CA TRP A 102 -3.34 25.88 0.77
C TRP A 102 -4.10 27.06 0.09
N PRO A 103 -5.12 26.81 -0.76
CA PRO A 103 -5.91 27.89 -1.37
C PRO A 103 -6.71 28.72 -0.36
N ILE A 104 -6.97 28.20 0.85
CA ILE A 104 -7.73 28.88 1.91
C ILE A 104 -6.76 29.75 2.72
N ALA A 105 -6.78 31.06 2.52
CA ALA A 105 -5.84 31.99 3.15
C ALA A 105 -5.79 31.88 4.68
N SER A 106 -6.94 31.70 5.35
CA SER A 106 -7.02 31.55 6.80
C SER A 106 -6.44 30.23 7.34
N MET A 107 -6.16 29.25 6.47
CA MET A 107 -5.64 27.93 6.85
C MET A 107 -4.16 27.75 6.46
N ARG A 108 -3.51 28.77 5.89
CA ARG A 108 -2.10 28.67 5.45
C ARG A 108 -1.13 28.39 6.61
N GLU A 109 -1.41 28.92 7.80
CA GLU A 109 -0.60 28.63 8.99
C GLU A 109 -0.67 27.15 9.35
N ARG A 110 -1.88 26.57 9.36
CA ARG A 110 -2.11 25.15 9.59
C ARG A 110 -1.45 24.27 8.51
N ALA A 111 -1.54 24.65 7.24
CA ALA A 111 -0.84 23.96 6.16
C ALA A 111 0.68 23.99 6.36
N THR A 112 1.22 25.11 6.85
CA THR A 112 2.65 25.24 7.16
C THR A 112 3.05 24.35 8.35
N GLU A 113 2.22 24.27 9.39
CA GLU A 113 2.45 23.38 10.52
C GLU A 113 2.51 21.90 10.08
N TRP A 114 1.56 21.46 9.24
CA TRP A 114 1.56 20.10 8.72
C TRP A 114 2.77 19.77 7.85
N LEU A 115 3.23 20.74 7.05
CA LEU A 115 4.47 20.60 6.29
C LEU A 115 5.67 20.41 7.22
N LEU A 116 5.76 21.21 8.30
CA LEU A 116 6.83 21.08 9.29
C LEU A 116 6.80 19.71 9.99
N ARG A 117 5.63 19.21 10.37
CA ARG A 117 5.49 17.86 10.95
C ARG A 117 5.99 16.77 10.01
N ALA A 118 5.66 16.87 8.72
CA ALA A 118 6.16 15.94 7.71
C ALA A 118 7.69 16.01 7.56
N GLU A 119 8.28 17.19 7.68
CA GLU A 119 9.74 17.38 7.63
C GLU A 119 10.47 16.80 8.84
N GLU A 120 9.86 16.89 10.02
CA GLU A 120 10.36 16.34 11.29
C GLU A 120 10.28 14.81 11.36
N ALA A 121 9.35 14.20 10.62
CA ALA A 121 9.19 12.74 10.57
C ALA A 121 10.41 12.01 9.95
N GLY A 122 11.20 12.71 9.13
CA GLY A 122 12.40 12.18 8.47
C GLY A 122 12.11 11.23 7.29
N GLY A 123 13.18 10.69 6.71
CA GLY A 123 13.11 9.76 5.58
C GLY A 123 12.53 10.38 4.29
N SER A 124 11.95 9.52 3.45
CA SER A 124 11.34 9.90 2.17
C SER A 124 10.24 10.95 2.33
N LEU A 125 9.37 10.86 3.34
CA LEU A 125 8.31 11.83 3.58
C LEU A 125 8.86 13.25 3.74
N ALA A 126 9.94 13.37 4.51
CA ALA A 126 10.55 14.65 4.75
C ALA A 126 11.35 15.17 3.55
N ALA A 127 11.86 14.27 2.70
CA ALA A 127 12.47 14.63 1.42
C ALA A 127 11.42 15.17 0.44
N GLU A 128 10.26 14.51 0.34
CA GLU A 128 9.11 15.00 -0.45
C GLU A 128 8.58 16.34 0.08
N ALA A 129 8.64 16.56 1.40
CA ALA A 129 8.23 17.81 2.02
C ALA A 129 9.07 19.01 1.54
N VAL A 130 10.37 18.82 1.26
CA VAL A 130 11.24 19.86 0.68
C VAL A 130 10.70 20.33 -0.68
N VAL A 131 10.20 19.41 -1.51
CA VAL A 131 9.58 19.74 -2.81
C VAL A 131 8.30 20.54 -2.61
N LYS A 132 7.45 20.12 -1.67
CA LYS A 132 6.21 20.85 -1.34
C LYS A 132 6.52 22.24 -0.77
N ARG A 133 7.55 22.38 0.06
CA ARG A 133 8.05 23.68 0.56
C ARG A 133 8.48 24.57 -0.59
N ALA A 134 9.33 24.08 -1.49
CA ALA A 134 9.78 24.84 -2.66
C ALA A 134 8.60 25.35 -3.50
N ARG A 135 7.51 24.58 -3.59
CA ARG A 135 6.31 24.94 -4.36
C ARG A 135 5.34 25.90 -3.66
N LEU A 136 5.14 25.72 -2.35
CA LEU A 136 4.13 26.44 -1.57
C LEU A 136 4.71 27.65 -0.83
N LEU A 137 5.95 27.54 -0.36
CA LEU A 137 6.66 28.53 0.46
C LEU A 137 8.07 28.77 -0.13
N PRO A 138 8.16 29.29 -1.37
CA PRO A 138 9.44 29.45 -2.08
C PRO A 138 10.48 30.25 -1.28
N ASP A 139 10.05 31.36 -0.66
CA ASP A 139 10.91 32.24 0.14
C ASP A 139 11.48 31.59 1.41
N SER A 140 11.04 30.38 1.76
CA SER A 140 11.53 29.64 2.93
C SER A 140 12.53 28.54 2.59
N LEU A 141 12.82 28.29 1.31
CA LEU A 141 13.64 27.16 0.89
C LEU A 141 15.10 27.30 1.34
N ASP A 142 15.62 28.52 1.43
CA ASP A 142 16.99 28.80 1.90
C ASP A 142 17.25 28.22 3.30
N SER A 143 16.23 28.16 4.16
CA SER A 143 16.33 27.53 5.48
C SER A 143 16.65 26.03 5.44
N GLN A 144 16.44 25.37 4.30
CA GLN A 144 16.67 23.94 4.07
C GLN A 144 17.99 23.65 3.34
N GLU A 145 18.83 24.66 3.05
CA GLU A 145 20.06 24.48 2.25
C GLU A 145 20.95 23.35 2.80
N ALA A 146 21.29 23.40 4.09
CA ALA A 146 22.15 22.40 4.73
C ALA A 146 21.58 20.97 4.60
N ARG A 147 20.25 20.83 4.66
CA ARG A 147 19.56 19.55 4.50
C ARG A 147 19.63 19.07 3.04
N ILE A 148 19.38 19.96 2.09
CA ILE A 148 19.42 19.63 0.65
C ILE A 148 20.84 19.17 0.27
N LEU A 149 21.87 19.88 0.73
CA LEU A 149 23.27 19.51 0.50
C LEU A 149 23.59 18.15 1.14
N ALA A 150 23.13 17.88 2.37
CA ALA A 150 23.31 16.57 2.99
C ALA A 150 22.64 15.44 2.18
N ILE A 151 21.44 15.66 1.64
CA ILE A 151 20.76 14.68 0.77
C ILE A 151 21.51 14.48 -0.55
N ARG A 152 22.08 15.54 -1.12
CA ARG A 152 22.87 15.48 -2.35
C ARG A 152 24.16 14.67 -2.17
N ASP A 153 24.88 14.94 -1.08
CA ASP A 153 26.28 14.53 -0.93
C ASP A 153 26.46 13.21 -0.16
N ASP A 154 25.49 12.79 0.67
CA ASP A 154 25.56 11.53 1.43
C ASP A 154 25.12 10.32 0.59
N ASP A 155 26.04 9.42 0.28
CA ASP A 155 25.79 8.20 -0.49
C ASP A 155 24.65 7.33 0.10
N ALA A 156 24.44 7.34 1.42
CA ALA A 156 23.41 6.55 2.08
C ALA A 156 21.98 7.07 1.83
N ARG A 157 21.81 8.30 1.32
CA ARG A 157 20.51 8.98 1.16
C ARG A 157 19.89 8.84 -0.23
N GLY A 158 20.23 7.78 -0.97
CA GLY A 158 19.67 7.52 -2.29
C GLY A 158 18.13 7.39 -2.30
N THR A 159 17.52 6.93 -1.20
CA THR A 159 16.05 6.84 -1.09
C THR A 159 15.40 8.22 -1.00
N GLU A 160 15.95 9.11 -0.17
CA GLU A 160 15.50 10.52 -0.06
C GLU A 160 15.67 11.25 -1.40
N ARG A 161 16.80 11.05 -2.10
CA ARG A 161 17.01 11.61 -3.44
C ARG A 161 15.96 11.14 -4.44
N ALA A 162 15.66 9.85 -4.47
CA ALA A 162 14.62 9.31 -5.36
C ALA A 162 13.22 9.84 -4.99
N ALA A 163 12.92 10.01 -3.70
CA ALA A 163 11.66 10.58 -3.24
C ALA A 163 11.49 12.04 -3.74
N ILE A 164 12.55 12.86 -3.67
CA ILE A 164 12.54 14.22 -4.24
C ILE A 164 12.31 14.17 -5.75
N ALA A 165 12.98 13.28 -6.47
CA ALA A 165 12.79 13.13 -7.92
C ALA A 165 11.34 12.79 -8.28
N HIS A 166 10.74 11.81 -7.61
CA HIS A 166 9.34 11.43 -7.84
C HIS A 166 8.38 12.55 -7.47
N ALA A 167 8.60 13.24 -6.35
CA ALA A 167 7.77 14.37 -5.94
C ALA A 167 7.86 15.54 -6.93
N LEU A 168 9.04 15.84 -7.47
CA LEU A 168 9.20 16.85 -8.53
C LEU A 168 8.43 16.45 -9.78
N LEU A 169 8.62 15.22 -10.28
CA LEU A 169 7.93 14.72 -11.48
C LEU A 169 6.41 14.67 -11.34
N ALA A 170 5.89 14.58 -10.12
CA ALA A 170 4.46 14.54 -9.82
C ALA A 170 3.80 15.94 -9.72
N LEU A 171 4.57 17.03 -9.79
CA LEU A 171 3.99 18.38 -9.78
C LEU A 171 3.40 18.75 -11.15
N ASP A 172 2.22 19.37 -11.14
CA ASP A 172 1.60 19.89 -12.36
C ASP A 172 2.31 21.14 -12.92
N SER A 173 3.05 21.87 -12.08
CA SER A 173 3.78 23.07 -12.47
C SER A 173 4.99 23.38 -11.58
N HIS A 174 5.99 24.04 -12.18
CA HIS A 174 7.29 24.33 -11.57
C HIS A 174 7.60 25.83 -11.52
N ASN A 175 8.03 26.31 -10.36
CA ASN A 175 8.61 27.63 -10.09
C ASN A 175 10.15 27.56 -10.04
N ASP A 176 10.81 28.70 -9.85
CA ASP A 176 12.28 28.77 -9.87
C ASP A 176 12.94 27.94 -8.75
N GLU A 177 12.30 27.82 -7.59
CA GLU A 177 12.80 27.05 -6.45
C GLU A 177 12.76 25.53 -6.73
N THR A 178 11.68 25.03 -7.34
CA THR A 178 11.60 23.62 -7.75
C THR A 178 12.59 23.30 -8.89
N ARG A 179 12.85 24.25 -9.79
CA ARG A 179 13.88 24.12 -10.83
C ARG A 179 15.28 24.11 -10.22
N LEU A 180 15.54 24.98 -9.25
CA LEU A 180 16.80 25.03 -8.52
C LEU A 180 17.08 23.72 -7.78
N LEU A 181 16.07 23.15 -7.12
CA LEU A 181 16.18 21.86 -6.47
C LEU A 181 16.52 20.73 -7.46
N ALA A 182 15.86 20.71 -8.63
CA ALA A 182 16.16 19.75 -9.68
C ALA A 182 17.62 19.88 -10.19
N ARG A 183 18.10 21.11 -10.41
CA ARG A 183 19.51 21.37 -10.79
C ARG A 183 20.49 20.87 -9.74
N ALA A 184 20.22 21.17 -8.47
CA ALA A 184 21.11 20.83 -7.36
C ALA A 184 21.29 19.31 -7.19
N LEU A 185 20.26 18.51 -7.47
CA LEU A 185 20.27 17.06 -7.25
C LEU A 185 20.54 16.24 -8.51
N PHE A 186 20.51 16.83 -9.70
CA PHE A 186 20.55 16.08 -10.96
C PHE A 186 21.74 15.14 -11.06
N ASN A 187 22.93 15.63 -10.76
CA ASN A 187 24.16 14.82 -10.82
C ASN A 187 24.13 13.68 -9.81
N ALA A 188 23.56 13.88 -8.62
CA ALA A 188 23.46 12.82 -7.62
C ALA A 188 22.54 11.69 -8.09
N TRP A 189 21.45 12.00 -8.81
CA TRP A 189 20.62 10.96 -9.43
C TRP A 189 21.35 10.17 -10.52
N LEU A 190 22.20 10.83 -11.31
CA LEU A 190 23.02 10.12 -12.30
C LEU A 190 24.02 9.18 -11.64
N VAL A 191 24.65 9.62 -10.55
CA VAL A 191 25.57 8.80 -9.76
C VAL A 191 24.85 7.58 -9.17
N ASP A 192 23.64 7.76 -8.63
CA ASP A 192 22.83 6.65 -8.11
C ASP A 192 22.54 5.62 -9.20
N GLN A 193 22.20 6.08 -10.40
CA GLN A 193 21.91 5.23 -11.56
C GLN A 193 23.14 4.45 -12.02
N ASP A 194 24.30 5.12 -12.11
CA ASP A 194 25.56 4.49 -12.50
C ASP A 194 26.02 3.43 -11.47
N LYS A 195 25.80 3.70 -10.17
CA LYS A 195 26.04 2.74 -9.09
C LYS A 195 25.04 1.56 -9.08
N GLY A 196 23.95 1.63 -9.85
CA GLY A 196 22.89 0.60 -9.87
C GLY A 196 21.95 0.68 -8.66
N MET A 197 22.01 1.77 -7.89
CA MET A 197 21.17 2.01 -6.71
C MET A 197 20.00 2.96 -7.02
N GLY A 198 20.03 3.60 -8.19
CA GLY A 198 19.02 4.55 -8.61
C GLY A 198 17.68 3.89 -8.93
N ARG A 199 16.62 4.69 -8.82
CA ARG A 199 15.21 4.26 -8.96
C ARG A 199 14.52 4.87 -10.16
N LEU A 200 15.26 5.54 -11.03
CA LEU A 200 14.70 6.38 -12.09
C LEU A 200 14.86 5.72 -13.45
N GLY A 201 13.82 5.71 -14.27
CA GLY A 201 13.95 5.36 -15.68
C GLY A 201 14.60 6.49 -16.48
N THR A 202 15.07 6.20 -17.69
CA THR A 202 15.64 7.21 -18.61
C THR A 202 14.63 8.34 -18.90
N GLN A 203 13.35 8.01 -19.05
CA GLN A 203 12.29 9.02 -19.26
C GLN A 203 12.11 9.93 -18.03
N GLN A 204 12.24 9.38 -16.82
CA GLN A 204 12.14 10.16 -15.58
C GLN A 204 13.35 11.10 -15.44
N LEU A 205 14.56 10.63 -15.73
CA LEU A 205 15.76 11.48 -15.77
C LEU A 205 15.63 12.60 -16.81
N GLN A 206 15.09 12.30 -18.00
CA GLN A 206 14.84 13.32 -19.01
C GLN A 206 13.82 14.36 -18.51
N GLY A 207 12.72 13.92 -17.89
CA GLY A 207 11.75 14.82 -17.28
C GLY A 207 12.38 15.74 -16.23
N LEU A 208 13.26 15.21 -15.37
CA LEU A 208 13.97 16.00 -14.36
C LEU A 208 14.94 17.01 -14.99
N LEU A 209 15.57 16.68 -16.12
CA LEU A 209 16.43 17.59 -16.87
C LEU A 209 15.62 18.73 -17.48
N ASP A 210 14.44 18.42 -17.99
CA ASP A 210 13.53 19.40 -18.57
C ASP A 210 12.92 20.31 -17.49
N ILE A 211 12.71 19.78 -16.27
CA ILE A 211 12.36 20.59 -15.09
C ILE A 211 13.52 21.51 -14.72
N ALA A 212 14.76 21.01 -14.70
CA ALA A 212 15.92 21.82 -14.32
C ALA A 212 16.11 23.04 -15.23
N GLN A 213 15.78 22.97 -16.53
CA GLN A 213 15.93 24.08 -17.47
C GLN A 213 17.31 24.76 -17.40
N ASP A 214 18.38 23.97 -17.32
CA ASP A 214 19.75 24.46 -17.19
C ASP A 214 20.55 24.12 -18.46
N PRO A 215 20.88 25.13 -19.30
CA PRO A 215 21.65 24.91 -20.52
C PRO A 215 23.07 24.40 -20.27
N LEU A 216 23.71 24.80 -19.16
CA LEU A 216 25.07 24.36 -18.83
C LEU A 216 25.06 22.92 -18.37
N LEU A 217 24.12 22.56 -17.49
CA LEU A 217 23.92 21.16 -17.11
C LEU A 217 23.69 20.30 -18.35
N ARG A 218 22.83 20.72 -19.28
CA ARG A 218 22.57 19.96 -20.51
C ARG A 218 23.81 19.81 -21.41
N ALA A 219 24.68 20.81 -21.45
CA ALA A 219 25.92 20.76 -22.22
C ALA A 219 26.97 19.81 -21.60
N ASP A 220 26.98 19.69 -20.28
CA ASP A 220 27.90 18.83 -19.53
C ASP A 220 27.48 17.34 -19.49
N LEU A 221 26.24 17.03 -19.87
CA LEU A 221 25.72 15.66 -19.83
C LEU A 221 26.25 14.79 -20.98
N PRO A 222 26.43 13.47 -20.73
CA PRO A 222 26.73 12.53 -21.81
C PRO A 222 25.57 12.52 -22.82
N GLY A 223 25.87 12.32 -24.10
CA GLY A 223 24.85 12.29 -25.16
C GLY A 223 23.75 11.24 -24.97
N LYS A 224 23.99 10.22 -24.12
CA LYS A 224 22.98 9.26 -23.67
C LYS A 224 22.98 9.20 -22.14
N LEU A 225 21.81 9.46 -21.54
CA LEU A 225 21.61 9.32 -20.10
C LEU A 225 21.73 7.85 -19.66
N PRO A 226 22.25 7.58 -18.45
CA PRO A 226 22.36 6.23 -17.93
C PRO A 226 20.97 5.58 -17.82
N SER A 227 20.89 4.33 -18.28
CA SER A 227 19.72 3.47 -18.11
C SER A 227 19.91 2.60 -16.86
N PRO A 228 18.83 2.17 -16.19
CA PRO A 228 18.91 1.15 -15.15
C PRO A 228 19.72 -0.05 -15.63
N LYS A 229 20.59 -0.60 -14.76
CA LYS A 229 21.31 -1.83 -15.07
C LYS A 229 20.30 -2.97 -15.25
N PRO A 230 20.52 -3.91 -16.20
CA PRO A 230 19.66 -5.08 -16.34
C PRO A 230 19.56 -5.84 -15.02
N ASN A 231 18.38 -6.37 -14.72
CA ASN A 231 18.15 -7.19 -13.52
C ASN A 231 19.05 -8.44 -13.59
N PRO A 232 20.01 -8.64 -12.65
CA PRO A 232 20.90 -9.79 -12.63
C PRO A 232 20.22 -11.17 -12.64
N PHE A 233 18.95 -11.26 -12.25
CA PHE A 233 18.20 -12.50 -12.31
C PHE A 233 17.68 -12.86 -13.71
N ALA A 234 17.57 -11.88 -14.62
CA ALA A 234 16.95 -12.09 -15.93
C ALA A 234 17.63 -13.18 -16.77
N ASP A 235 18.96 -13.31 -16.68
CA ASP A 235 19.74 -14.29 -17.43
C ASP A 235 20.18 -15.50 -16.58
N LYS A 236 19.74 -15.58 -15.32
CA LYS A 236 20.22 -16.57 -14.38
C LYS A 236 19.43 -17.87 -14.46
N LYS A 237 20.15 -19.01 -14.57
CA LYS A 237 19.56 -20.36 -14.60
C LYS A 237 19.75 -21.15 -13.30
N GLU A 238 20.48 -20.59 -12.33
CA GLU A 238 20.77 -21.23 -11.05
C GLU A 238 20.28 -20.38 -9.89
N VAL A 239 19.80 -21.04 -8.83
CA VAL A 239 19.27 -20.36 -7.65
C VAL A 239 20.42 -19.75 -6.82
N SER A 240 20.34 -18.46 -6.53
CA SER A 240 21.20 -17.84 -5.50
C SER A 240 20.77 -18.27 -4.10
N TRP A 241 21.67 -18.76 -3.27
CA TRP A 241 21.38 -19.08 -1.86
C TRP A 241 21.95 -18.05 -0.90
N ILE A 242 21.14 -17.59 0.05
CA ILE A 242 21.53 -16.70 1.13
C ILE A 242 21.13 -17.32 2.47
N SER A 243 22.04 -17.32 3.44
CA SER A 243 21.72 -17.74 4.81
C SER A 243 21.21 -16.54 5.63
N VAL A 244 20.09 -16.73 6.33
CA VAL A 244 19.56 -15.71 7.25
C VAL A 244 20.46 -15.55 8.47
N PRO A 245 20.43 -14.38 9.16
CA PRO A 245 21.28 -14.15 10.31
C PRO A 245 20.87 -15.01 11.52
N ALA A 246 21.70 -14.97 12.57
CA ALA A 246 21.39 -15.61 13.84
C ALA A 246 20.11 -15.04 14.47
N ALA A 247 19.47 -15.83 15.34
CA ALA A 247 18.30 -15.40 16.10
C ALA A 247 18.62 -14.17 16.94
N GLY A 248 17.62 -13.31 17.08
CA GLY A 248 17.62 -12.22 18.03
C GLY A 248 17.24 -12.68 19.43
N GLY A 249 17.43 -11.77 20.39
CA GLY A 249 17.03 -12.00 21.78
C GLY A 249 15.56 -11.65 22.06
N GLN A 250 14.87 -10.99 21.12
CA GLN A 250 13.50 -10.51 21.31
C GLN A 250 12.52 -11.32 20.48
N ALA A 251 11.43 -11.75 21.13
CA ALA A 251 10.33 -12.37 20.42
C ALA A 251 9.63 -11.34 19.53
N VAL A 252 9.24 -11.79 18.33
CA VAL A 252 8.52 -11.00 17.35
C VAL A 252 7.21 -11.71 17.02
N SER A 253 6.10 -10.99 17.14
CA SER A 253 4.78 -11.47 16.72
C SER A 253 4.51 -11.12 15.25
N ASP A 254 4.85 -9.89 14.84
CA ASP A 254 4.67 -9.43 13.48
C ASP A 254 5.65 -8.29 13.10
N ILE A 255 5.89 -8.11 11.81
CA ILE A 255 6.68 -7.02 11.23
C ILE A 255 5.95 -6.42 10.02
N ALA A 256 5.95 -5.10 9.94
CA ALA A 256 5.59 -4.36 8.75
C ALA A 256 6.79 -3.57 8.21
N LEU A 257 7.00 -3.65 6.88
CA LEU A 257 8.00 -2.86 6.18
C LEU A 257 7.42 -1.50 5.82
N LEU A 258 8.07 -0.44 6.29
CA LEU A 258 7.73 0.95 6.00
C LEU A 258 8.60 1.47 4.84
N PRO A 259 8.27 2.65 4.28
CA PRO A 259 9.19 3.36 3.41
C PRO A 259 10.59 3.52 4.03
N ASP A 260 11.61 3.61 3.18
CA ASP A 260 13.03 3.69 3.56
C ASP A 260 13.57 2.46 4.30
N LEU A 261 12.95 1.28 4.10
CA LEU A 261 13.33 0.02 4.76
C LEU A 261 13.23 0.06 6.29
N ARG A 262 12.56 1.07 6.85
CA ARG A 262 12.24 1.13 8.28
C ARG A 262 11.26 0.00 8.62
N LEU A 263 11.31 -0.43 9.88
CA LEU A 263 10.50 -1.56 10.36
C LEU A 263 9.60 -1.10 11.49
N LEU A 264 8.34 -1.54 11.44
CA LEU A 264 7.46 -1.54 12.60
C LEU A 264 7.37 -2.97 13.12
N VAL A 265 7.75 -3.21 14.37
CA VAL A 265 7.88 -4.56 14.96
C VAL A 265 6.94 -4.70 16.13
N ALA A 266 6.02 -5.67 16.05
CA ALA A 266 5.07 -6.04 17.08
C ALA A 266 5.67 -7.12 17.98
N GLN A 267 5.58 -6.91 19.30
CA GLN A 267 6.26 -7.71 20.31
C GLN A 267 5.29 -8.20 21.41
N GLY A 268 4.04 -8.47 21.01
CA GLY A 268 2.96 -8.87 21.90
C GLY A 268 2.67 -7.79 22.93
N GLU A 269 2.66 -8.18 24.21
CA GLU A 269 2.41 -7.29 25.34
C GLU A 269 3.53 -6.25 25.58
N ALA A 270 4.73 -6.44 25.02
CA ALA A 270 5.81 -5.46 25.13
C ALA A 270 5.58 -4.21 24.25
N GLY A 271 4.59 -4.28 23.34
CA GLY A 271 4.18 -3.17 22.50
C GLY A 271 4.74 -3.24 21.08
N VAL A 272 4.90 -2.07 20.47
CA VAL A 272 5.38 -1.92 19.10
C VAL A 272 6.62 -1.02 19.07
N THR A 273 7.64 -1.42 18.30
CA THR A 273 8.85 -0.60 18.11
C THR A 273 9.01 -0.16 16.65
N LEU A 274 9.27 1.12 16.45
CA LEU A 274 9.70 1.68 15.18
C LEU A 274 11.23 1.63 15.12
N ARG A 275 11.77 0.99 14.09
CA ARG A 275 13.21 0.78 13.90
C ARG A 275 13.66 1.30 12.53
N ASP A 276 14.91 1.74 12.45
CA ASP A 276 15.54 2.08 11.18
C ASP A 276 15.89 0.83 10.35
N ASP A 277 16.45 1.06 9.16
CA ASP A 277 16.92 0.03 8.22
C ASP A 277 18.05 -0.85 8.77
N ARG A 278 18.67 -0.45 9.89
CA ARG A 278 19.72 -1.18 10.61
C ARG A 278 19.20 -1.87 11.88
N GLY A 279 17.90 -1.76 12.17
CA GLY A 279 17.27 -2.35 13.35
C GLY A 279 17.42 -1.54 14.64
N LYS A 280 17.98 -0.32 14.59
CA LYS A 280 18.05 0.57 15.75
C LYS A 280 16.66 1.12 16.07
N VAL A 281 16.29 1.07 17.34
CA VAL A 281 15.00 1.62 17.81
C VAL A 281 15.01 3.14 17.69
N LEU A 282 14.06 3.66 16.91
CA LEU A 282 13.77 5.08 16.75
C LEU A 282 12.70 5.54 17.75
N HIS A 283 11.70 4.70 17.98
CA HIS A 283 10.60 4.99 18.90
C HIS A 283 9.95 3.71 19.44
N ARG A 284 9.31 3.79 20.61
CA ARG A 284 8.55 2.70 21.22
C ARG A 284 7.13 3.16 21.54
N PHE A 285 6.15 2.47 20.99
CA PHE A 285 4.75 2.63 21.35
C PHE A 285 4.41 1.62 22.44
N SER A 286 3.66 2.05 23.46
CA SER A 286 3.20 1.15 24.52
C SER A 286 1.94 0.36 24.12
N ALA A 287 1.61 0.34 22.82
CA ALA A 287 0.47 -0.32 22.23
C ALA A 287 0.72 -1.82 22.07
N PRO A 288 0.10 -2.71 22.86
CA PRO A 288 0.26 -4.15 22.71
C PRO A 288 -0.20 -4.61 21.33
N ALA A 289 0.59 -5.44 20.67
CA ALA A 289 0.29 -5.88 19.32
C ALA A 289 0.88 -7.26 19.04
N ASP A 290 0.04 -8.13 18.50
CA ASP A 290 0.51 -9.34 17.80
C ASP A 290 0.54 -9.15 16.29
N ASN A 291 -0.29 -8.24 15.77
CA ASN A 291 -0.42 -7.99 14.34
C ASN A 291 -0.34 -6.50 14.03
N ILE A 292 0.23 -6.16 12.87
CA ILE A 292 0.31 -4.81 12.35
C ILE A 292 -0.50 -4.70 11.07
N VAL A 293 -1.47 -3.79 11.05
CA VAL A 293 -2.22 -3.42 9.85
C VAL A 293 -1.71 -2.08 9.35
N LEU A 294 -1.01 -2.07 8.20
CA LEU A 294 -0.39 -0.85 7.69
C LEU A 294 -1.33 -0.08 6.77
N ALA A 295 -1.38 1.25 6.93
CA ALA A 295 -2.09 2.13 5.99
C ALA A 295 -1.32 2.25 4.67
N ASP A 296 -2.03 2.50 3.57
CA ASP A 296 -1.41 2.67 2.24
C ASP A 296 -0.36 3.81 2.20
N SER A 297 -0.47 4.82 3.06
CA SER A 297 0.52 5.90 3.19
C SER A 297 1.84 5.46 3.83
N GLY A 298 1.84 4.35 4.57
CA GLY A 298 2.98 3.92 5.40
C GLY A 298 3.29 4.84 6.59
N GLN A 299 2.44 5.84 6.87
CA GLN A 299 2.62 6.79 7.98
C GLN A 299 1.66 6.54 9.15
N VAL A 300 0.73 5.59 8.98
CA VAL A 300 -0.23 5.20 9.99
C VAL A 300 -0.30 3.68 10.01
N ALA A 301 -0.46 3.12 11.21
CA ALA A 301 -0.70 1.69 11.39
C ALA A 301 -1.78 1.44 12.44
N LEU A 302 -2.36 0.24 12.42
CA LEU A 302 -3.11 -0.30 13.55
C LEU A 302 -2.28 -1.39 14.23
N ALA A 303 -2.12 -1.26 15.53
CA ALA A 303 -1.61 -2.29 16.43
C ALA A 303 -2.80 -3.11 16.93
N ALA A 304 -2.79 -4.42 16.67
CA ALA A 304 -3.91 -5.29 16.99
C ALA A 304 -3.46 -6.51 17.79
N ILE A 305 -4.21 -6.85 18.85
CA ILE A 305 -3.95 -8.01 19.71
C ILE A 305 -5.26 -8.67 20.14
N HIS A 306 -5.29 -10.01 20.11
CA HIS A 306 -6.46 -10.76 20.57
C HIS A 306 -6.45 -10.90 22.10
N ARG A 307 -7.60 -10.60 22.73
CA ARG A 307 -7.87 -10.82 24.15
C ARG A 307 -9.16 -11.60 24.29
N GLY A 308 -9.02 -12.94 24.35
CA GLY A 308 -10.15 -13.84 24.20
C GLY A 308 -10.73 -13.73 22.79
N GLU A 309 -12.04 -13.51 22.69
CA GLU A 309 -12.76 -13.39 21.40
C GLU A 309 -12.70 -11.96 20.81
N MET A 310 -12.20 -11.00 21.57
CA MET A 310 -12.15 -9.59 21.16
C MET A 310 -10.78 -9.24 20.61
N LEU A 311 -10.75 -8.45 19.54
CA LEU A 311 -9.55 -7.83 18.99
C LEU A 311 -9.46 -6.39 19.54
N CYS A 312 -8.46 -6.12 20.37
CA CYS A 312 -8.13 -4.78 20.83
C CYS A 312 -7.28 -4.08 19.77
N VAL A 313 -7.65 -2.85 19.40
CA VAL A 313 -7.01 -2.13 18.30
C VAL A 313 -6.61 -0.74 18.74
N GLN A 314 -5.34 -0.42 18.54
CA GLN A 314 -4.82 0.93 18.73
C GLN A 314 -4.33 1.48 17.40
N ARG A 315 -4.58 2.76 17.17
CA ARG A 315 -4.05 3.49 16.03
C ARG A 315 -2.71 4.12 16.39
N LEU A 316 -1.73 3.94 15.52
CA LEU A 316 -0.40 4.54 15.62
C LEU A 316 -0.23 5.56 14.51
N ASP A 317 0.11 6.79 14.88
CA ASP A 317 0.56 7.82 13.95
C ASP A 317 2.09 7.88 14.00
N LEU A 318 2.72 7.54 12.88
CA LEU A 318 4.18 7.43 12.82
C LEU A 318 4.87 8.78 12.62
N VAL A 319 4.11 9.81 12.21
CA VAL A 319 4.61 11.19 12.04
C VAL A 319 4.60 11.91 13.37
N THR A 320 3.45 11.92 14.06
CA THR A 320 3.32 12.57 15.37
C THR A 320 3.88 11.72 16.51
N ARG A 321 4.10 10.42 16.27
CA ARG A 321 4.50 9.40 17.27
C ARG A 321 3.46 9.23 18.36
N GLU A 322 2.21 9.56 18.06
CA GLU A 322 1.09 9.38 18.97
C GLU A 322 0.43 8.01 18.78
N GLN A 323 -0.19 7.53 19.85
CA GLN A 323 -1.04 6.35 19.82
C GLN A 323 -2.42 6.70 20.38
N ARG A 324 -3.47 6.09 19.81
CA ARG A 324 -4.86 6.29 20.21
C ARG A 324 -5.56 4.95 20.32
N ASP A 325 -6.23 4.71 21.43
CA ASP A 325 -7.09 3.54 21.58
C ASP A 325 -8.35 3.69 20.73
N LEU A 326 -8.63 2.71 19.87
CA LEU A 326 -9.86 2.66 19.08
C LEU A 326 -10.93 1.77 19.71
N GLY A 327 -10.57 1.01 20.75
CA GLY A 327 -11.44 0.07 21.46
C GLY A 327 -11.22 -1.38 21.03
N ALA A 328 -12.21 -2.21 21.35
CA ALA A 328 -12.20 -3.64 21.09
C ALA A 328 -13.41 -4.07 20.26
N ILE A 329 -13.21 -5.04 19.36
CA ILE A 329 -14.26 -5.55 18.46
C ILE A 329 -14.13 -7.06 18.27
N ALA A 330 -15.26 -7.77 18.18
CA ALA A 330 -15.28 -9.17 17.76
C ALA A 330 -15.21 -9.24 16.22
N VAL A 331 -14.19 -9.92 15.69
CA VAL A 331 -13.98 -10.10 14.24
C VAL A 331 -13.55 -11.54 13.96
N ASP A 332 -14.02 -12.09 12.85
CA ASP A 332 -13.63 -13.41 12.35
C ASP A 332 -12.37 -13.35 11.48
N CYS A 333 -12.27 -12.30 10.68
CA CYS A 333 -11.12 -12.01 9.83
C CYS A 333 -11.05 -10.50 9.56
N TYR A 334 -9.91 -10.01 9.09
CA TYR A 334 -9.71 -8.60 8.75
C TYR A 334 -8.66 -8.42 7.66
N ALA A 335 -8.71 -7.29 6.97
CA ALA A 335 -7.70 -6.92 5.99
C ALA A 335 -6.37 -6.60 6.68
N ALA A 336 -5.26 -7.11 6.15
CA ALA A 336 -3.91 -6.84 6.65
C ALA A 336 -3.35 -5.44 6.26
N SER A 337 -4.13 -4.66 5.50
CA SER A 337 -3.85 -3.27 5.16
C SER A 337 -5.15 -2.47 5.08
N PHE A 338 -5.05 -1.15 5.02
CA PHE A 338 -6.20 -0.25 4.90
C PHE A 338 -5.81 1.09 4.24
N ASP A 339 -6.79 1.93 3.85
CA ASP A 339 -6.52 3.20 3.17
C ASP A 339 -6.09 4.35 4.12
N GLY A 340 -6.00 4.07 5.43
CA GLY A 340 -5.77 5.08 6.44
C GLY A 340 -7.04 5.59 7.12
N VAL A 341 -8.24 5.34 6.59
CA VAL A 341 -9.54 5.67 7.23
C VAL A 341 -10.38 4.43 7.42
N GLY A 342 -10.76 3.76 6.34
CA GLY A 342 -11.63 2.59 6.31
C GLY A 342 -10.86 1.28 6.44
N TRP A 343 -11.08 0.57 7.54
CA TRP A 343 -10.52 -0.77 7.75
C TRP A 343 -11.58 -1.85 7.60
N THR A 344 -11.34 -2.80 6.69
CA THR A 344 -12.30 -3.85 6.33
C THR A 344 -12.17 -5.06 7.26
N VAL A 345 -13.29 -5.46 7.87
CA VAL A 345 -13.39 -6.60 8.79
C VAL A 345 -14.55 -7.52 8.40
N GLY A 346 -14.41 -8.81 8.67
CA GLY A 346 -15.48 -9.80 8.59
C GLY A 346 -16.01 -10.12 9.98
N GLN A 347 -17.33 -10.10 10.13
CA GLN A 347 -18.02 -10.39 11.39
C GLN A 347 -19.30 -11.18 11.10
N GLY A 348 -19.31 -12.47 11.46
CA GLY A 348 -20.41 -13.38 11.17
C GLY A 348 -20.66 -13.52 9.66
N ASP A 349 -21.88 -13.20 9.25
CA ASP A 349 -22.31 -13.16 7.84
C ASP A 349 -22.21 -11.75 7.24
N ALA A 350 -21.36 -10.88 7.79
CA ALA A 350 -21.20 -9.51 7.31
C ALA A 350 -19.74 -9.13 7.03
N ILE A 351 -19.56 -8.28 6.02
CA ILE A 351 -18.33 -7.48 5.84
C ILE A 351 -18.64 -6.06 6.27
N ARG A 352 -17.77 -5.44 7.06
CA ARG A 352 -17.89 -4.06 7.53
C ARG A 352 -16.62 -3.28 7.30
N ILE A 353 -16.77 -1.99 7.03
CA ILE A 353 -15.65 -1.05 6.92
C ILE A 353 -15.77 -0.06 8.05
N LEU A 354 -14.80 -0.09 8.95
CA LEU A 354 -14.79 0.70 10.17
C LEU A 354 -14.00 2.00 9.96
N ASP A 355 -14.53 3.10 10.47
CA ASP A 355 -13.85 4.41 10.45
C ASP A 355 -12.81 4.48 11.57
N THR A 356 -11.57 4.17 11.25
CA THR A 356 -10.45 4.18 12.20
C THR A 356 -10.07 5.59 12.68
N GLY A 357 -10.58 6.65 12.06
CA GLY A 357 -10.40 8.04 12.52
C GLY A 357 -11.32 8.39 13.69
N HIS A 358 -12.53 7.82 13.71
CA HIS A 358 -13.59 8.10 14.69
C HIS A 358 -13.86 6.93 15.67
N GLY A 359 -13.07 5.86 15.59
CA GLY A 359 -13.17 4.67 16.45
C GLY A 359 -13.95 3.51 15.80
N LEU A 360 -13.83 2.32 16.37
CA LEU A 360 -14.35 1.09 15.74
C LEU A 360 -15.88 0.98 15.67
N GLY A 361 -16.60 1.86 16.36
CA GLY A 361 -18.08 1.85 16.38
C GLY A 361 -18.75 2.45 15.14
N ARG A 362 -18.02 3.21 14.33
CA ARG A 362 -18.58 3.88 13.15
C ARG A 362 -18.31 3.05 11.89
N VAL A 363 -19.40 2.62 11.24
CA VAL A 363 -19.33 1.85 9.99
C VAL A 363 -19.51 2.78 8.79
N LEU A 364 -18.53 2.81 7.89
CA LEU A 364 -18.56 3.57 6.64
C LEU A 364 -19.36 2.86 5.54
N TRP A 365 -19.33 1.52 5.57
CA TRP A 365 -20.00 0.67 4.60
C TRP A 365 -20.10 -0.75 5.13
N GLN A 366 -21.12 -1.49 4.70
CA GLN A 366 -21.30 -2.89 5.06
C GLN A 366 -22.00 -3.69 3.97
N ILE A 367 -21.73 -4.99 3.98
CA ILE A 367 -22.56 -6.02 3.35
C ILE A 367 -23.07 -6.89 4.47
N ASP A 368 -24.39 -7.06 4.55
CA ASP A 368 -25.03 -8.02 5.45
C ASP A 368 -25.51 -9.24 4.66
N LYS A 369 -25.73 -10.36 5.35
CA LYS A 369 -26.28 -11.60 4.78
C LYS A 369 -25.42 -12.18 3.65
N LEU A 370 -24.13 -12.33 3.92
CA LEU A 370 -23.22 -13.04 3.03
C LEU A 370 -23.71 -14.48 2.81
N PRO A 371 -23.51 -15.04 1.61
CA PRO A 371 -23.90 -16.42 1.31
C PRO A 371 -23.04 -17.48 2.04
N GLY A 372 -22.03 -17.05 2.78
CA GLY A 372 -21.10 -17.89 3.51
C GLY A 372 -20.28 -17.08 4.51
N ARG A 373 -19.44 -17.76 5.30
CA ARG A 373 -18.57 -17.10 6.29
C ARG A 373 -17.35 -16.50 5.60
N ALA A 374 -17.03 -15.25 5.88
CA ALA A 374 -15.77 -14.66 5.44
C ALA A 374 -14.60 -15.27 6.22
N VAL A 375 -13.64 -15.87 5.51
CA VAL A 375 -12.46 -16.50 6.11
C VAL A 375 -11.19 -15.70 5.86
N ARG A 376 -11.13 -14.92 4.79
CA ARG A 376 -9.97 -14.08 4.47
C ARG A 376 -10.38 -12.85 3.68
N ILE A 377 -9.75 -11.72 4.00
CA ILE A 377 -9.91 -10.45 3.29
C ILE A 377 -8.53 -10.05 2.78
N LEU A 378 -8.40 -9.93 1.45
CA LEU A 378 -7.17 -9.48 0.81
C LEU A 378 -7.39 -8.09 0.24
N ARG A 379 -6.50 -7.15 0.58
CA ARG A 379 -6.60 -5.76 0.14
C ARG A 379 -5.29 -5.26 -0.45
N SER A 380 -5.40 -4.52 -1.53
CA SER A 380 -4.39 -3.61 -2.08
C SER A 380 -5.04 -2.23 -2.32
N PRO A 381 -4.26 -1.18 -2.64
CA PRO A 381 -4.85 0.14 -2.89
C PRO A 381 -5.88 0.19 -4.04
N SER A 382 -5.83 -0.77 -4.98
CA SER A 382 -6.69 -0.79 -6.18
C SER A 382 -7.71 -1.93 -6.21
N CYS A 383 -7.62 -2.89 -5.28
CA CYS A 383 -8.43 -4.10 -5.29
C CYS A 383 -8.68 -4.62 -3.89
N GLU A 384 -9.89 -5.11 -3.64
CA GLU A 384 -10.22 -5.87 -2.43
C GLU A 384 -10.92 -7.16 -2.80
N GLN A 385 -10.57 -8.25 -2.12
CA GLN A 385 -11.14 -9.57 -2.32
C GLN A 385 -11.60 -10.18 -1.00
N TYR A 386 -12.78 -10.79 -1.04
CA TYR A 386 -13.35 -11.55 0.07
C TYR A 386 -13.40 -13.02 -0.33
N GLU A 387 -12.68 -13.83 0.43
CA GLU A 387 -12.79 -15.27 0.37
C GLU A 387 -13.84 -15.71 1.38
N LEU A 388 -14.91 -16.30 0.86
CA LEU A 388 -16.01 -16.83 1.64
C LEU A 388 -16.05 -18.35 1.50
N VAL A 389 -16.49 -19.02 2.54
CA VAL A 389 -16.78 -20.45 2.52
C VAL A 389 -18.29 -20.63 2.72
N ASP A 390 -18.95 -21.26 1.75
CA ASP A 390 -20.38 -21.56 1.85
C ASP A 390 -20.67 -22.75 2.80
N PRO A 391 -21.95 -23.05 3.09
CA PRO A 391 -22.31 -24.19 3.93
C PRO A 391 -21.87 -25.57 3.39
N ASP A 392 -21.59 -25.68 2.09
CA ASP A 392 -21.07 -26.91 1.44
C ASP A 392 -19.53 -26.96 1.45
N ASN A 393 -18.86 -26.06 2.17
CA ASN A 393 -17.41 -25.87 2.20
C ASN A 393 -16.78 -25.53 0.83
N LYS A 394 -17.54 -24.96 -0.10
CA LYS A 394 -17.03 -24.46 -1.37
C LYS A 394 -16.58 -23.01 -1.23
N MET A 395 -15.48 -22.70 -1.89
CA MET A 395 -14.91 -21.36 -1.92
C MET A 395 -15.71 -20.46 -2.86
N LEU A 396 -16.12 -19.29 -2.35
CA LEU A 396 -16.54 -18.14 -3.15
C LEU A 396 -15.51 -17.04 -3.06
N LEU A 397 -15.31 -16.35 -4.18
CA LEU A 397 -14.45 -15.19 -4.25
C LEU A 397 -15.26 -13.99 -4.76
N TRP A 398 -15.32 -12.95 -3.95
CA TRP A 398 -15.89 -11.66 -4.34
C TRP A 398 -14.76 -10.67 -4.51
N GLN A 399 -14.81 -9.86 -5.57
CA GLN A 399 -13.79 -8.89 -5.90
C GLN A 399 -14.40 -7.51 -6.12
N TYR A 400 -13.78 -6.50 -5.51
CA TYR A 400 -14.14 -5.10 -5.61
C TYR A 400 -12.95 -4.29 -6.13
N SER A 401 -13.23 -3.30 -6.97
CA SER A 401 -12.26 -2.30 -7.40
C SER A 401 -12.26 -1.12 -6.41
N LEU A 402 -11.07 -0.71 -5.98
CA LEU A 402 -10.84 0.44 -5.09
C LEU A 402 -10.29 1.64 -5.88
N PRO A 403 -10.46 2.89 -5.38
CA PRO A 403 -11.05 3.27 -4.08
C PRO A 403 -12.58 3.28 -4.04
N GLY A 404 -13.27 3.48 -5.17
CA GLY A 404 -14.74 3.62 -5.23
C GLY A 404 -15.56 2.36 -4.92
N ARG A 405 -14.92 1.26 -4.53
CA ARG A 405 -15.53 0.02 -4.02
C ARG A 405 -16.63 -0.56 -4.90
N ARG A 406 -16.37 -0.65 -6.20
CA ARG A 406 -17.32 -1.23 -7.17
C ARG A 406 -17.14 -2.73 -7.30
N LEU A 407 -18.24 -3.48 -7.24
CA LEU A 407 -18.22 -4.93 -7.40
C LEU A 407 -17.74 -5.27 -8.83
N ALA A 408 -16.59 -5.93 -8.92
CA ALA A 408 -15.99 -6.36 -10.19
C ALA A 408 -16.43 -7.78 -10.56
N SER A 409 -16.44 -8.69 -9.59
CA SER A 409 -16.89 -10.07 -9.79
C SER A 409 -17.32 -10.71 -8.48
N ARG A 410 -18.20 -11.73 -8.56
CA ARG A 410 -18.52 -12.63 -7.46
C ARG A 410 -18.93 -13.98 -8.01
N GLY A 411 -18.54 -15.05 -7.33
CA GLY A 411 -18.98 -16.39 -7.68
C GLY A 411 -18.13 -17.47 -7.02
N HIS A 412 -18.49 -18.72 -7.30
CA HIS A 412 -17.67 -19.87 -6.90
C HIS A 412 -16.38 -19.89 -7.69
N VAL A 413 -15.30 -20.31 -7.03
CA VAL A 413 -14.09 -20.69 -7.75
C VAL A 413 -14.33 -22.07 -8.37
N PRO A 414 -14.21 -22.22 -9.71
CA PRO A 414 -14.35 -23.52 -10.36
C PRO A 414 -13.32 -24.53 -9.81
N ALA A 415 -13.77 -25.75 -9.56
CA ALA A 415 -12.84 -26.83 -9.23
C ALA A 415 -12.01 -27.18 -10.49
N LEU A 416 -10.71 -27.36 -10.30
CA LEU A 416 -9.85 -27.91 -11.36
C LEU A 416 -9.76 -29.42 -11.14
N GLU A 417 -10.40 -30.20 -12.03
CA GLU A 417 -10.34 -31.66 -11.97
C GLU A 417 -8.93 -32.13 -12.35
N LYS A 418 -8.13 -32.47 -11.34
CA LYS A 418 -6.80 -33.07 -11.46
C LYS A 418 -6.72 -34.28 -10.54
N ASN A 419 -5.91 -35.27 -10.90
CA ASN A 419 -5.63 -36.44 -10.05
C ASN A 419 -4.74 -36.11 -8.83
N THR A 420 -4.47 -34.82 -8.58
CA THR A 420 -3.62 -34.29 -7.51
C THR A 420 -4.40 -33.28 -6.67
N GLU A 421 -3.99 -33.10 -5.41
CA GLU A 421 -4.57 -32.06 -4.56
C GLU A 421 -4.22 -30.67 -5.09
N VAL A 422 -5.25 -29.92 -5.50
CA VAL A 422 -5.12 -28.56 -6.03
C VAL A 422 -5.48 -27.54 -4.94
N SER A 423 -4.59 -26.59 -4.72
CA SER A 423 -4.81 -25.42 -3.86
C SER A 423 -5.19 -24.20 -4.71
N VAL A 424 -6.14 -23.39 -4.21
CA VAL A 424 -6.51 -22.11 -4.82
C VAL A 424 -5.96 -20.98 -3.95
N ILE A 425 -5.21 -20.07 -4.56
CA ILE A 425 -4.63 -18.92 -3.85
C ILE A 425 -5.08 -17.62 -4.52
N PRO A 426 -5.96 -16.84 -3.88
CA PRO A 426 -6.31 -15.49 -4.28
C PRO A 426 -5.11 -14.53 -4.26
N SER A 427 -5.17 -13.52 -5.13
CA SER A 427 -4.18 -12.45 -5.18
C SER A 427 -4.79 -11.15 -4.70
N ARG A 428 -4.14 -10.45 -3.77
CA ARG A 428 -4.60 -9.13 -3.29
C ARG A 428 -4.73 -8.06 -4.39
N TRP A 429 -4.13 -8.28 -5.56
CA TRP A 429 -4.24 -7.40 -6.74
C TRP A 429 -5.32 -7.84 -7.72
N GLY A 430 -6.13 -8.85 -7.36
CA GLY A 430 -7.22 -9.38 -8.18
C GLY A 430 -6.92 -10.77 -8.76
N GLY A 431 -8.00 -11.50 -9.07
CA GLY A 431 -7.93 -12.88 -9.53
C GLY A 431 -7.44 -13.87 -8.46
N TYR A 432 -7.09 -15.07 -8.91
CA TYR A 432 -6.55 -16.16 -8.10
C TYR A 432 -5.71 -17.08 -9.00
N ARG A 433 -5.01 -18.05 -8.40
CA ARG A 433 -4.19 -19.03 -9.12
C ARG A 433 -4.35 -20.42 -8.51
N TYR A 434 -4.38 -21.45 -9.36
CA TYR A 434 -4.34 -22.84 -8.94
C TYR A 434 -2.88 -23.28 -8.77
N PHE A 435 -2.64 -24.11 -7.76
CA PHE A 435 -1.33 -24.68 -7.45
C PHE A 435 -1.46 -26.15 -7.11
N TRP A 436 -0.51 -26.97 -7.58
CA TRP A 436 -0.38 -28.37 -7.17
C TRP A 436 1.08 -28.82 -7.30
N MET A 437 1.39 -29.92 -6.64
CA MET A 437 2.70 -30.54 -6.74
C MET A 437 2.77 -31.52 -7.91
N ALA A 438 3.90 -31.50 -8.61
CA ALA A 438 4.28 -32.50 -9.60
C ALA A 438 5.72 -32.95 -9.34
N TRP A 439 6.11 -34.08 -9.93
CA TRP A 439 7.46 -34.64 -9.81
C TRP A 439 7.97 -35.01 -11.19
N ASP A 440 9.27 -34.79 -11.42
CA ASP A 440 9.92 -35.23 -12.66
C ASP A 440 10.35 -36.72 -12.59
N GLU A 441 10.94 -37.23 -13.67
CA GLU A 441 11.41 -38.63 -13.75
C GLU A 441 12.48 -38.99 -12.69
N LYS A 442 13.08 -38.01 -12.04
CA LYS A 442 14.11 -38.17 -11.00
C LYS A 442 13.56 -37.87 -9.60
N ASP A 443 12.23 -37.82 -9.45
CA ASP A 443 11.52 -37.47 -8.22
C ASP A 443 11.84 -36.07 -7.68
N ASN A 444 12.29 -35.13 -8.53
CA ASN A 444 12.45 -33.75 -8.09
C ASN A 444 11.08 -33.04 -8.04
N PRO A 445 10.81 -32.28 -6.97
CA PRO A 445 9.53 -31.60 -6.80
C PRO A 445 9.41 -30.33 -7.68
N TRP A 446 8.24 -30.16 -8.29
CA TRP A 446 7.83 -28.99 -9.03
C TRP A 446 6.53 -28.42 -8.46
N LEU A 447 6.50 -27.11 -8.24
CA LEU A 447 5.26 -26.39 -7.98
C LEU A 447 4.65 -25.96 -9.30
N VAL A 448 3.57 -26.62 -9.72
CA VAL A 448 2.85 -26.28 -10.93
C VAL A 448 1.78 -25.25 -10.59
N SER A 449 1.65 -24.24 -11.45
CA SER A 449 0.66 -23.19 -11.30
C SER A 449 -0.10 -22.93 -12.59
N GLN A 450 -1.38 -22.57 -12.46
CA GLN A 450 -2.25 -22.26 -13.59
C GLN A 450 -3.16 -21.08 -13.25
N ARG A 451 -3.29 -20.15 -14.20
CA ARG A 451 -4.23 -19.03 -14.10
C ARG A 451 -5.63 -19.47 -14.56
N PRO A 452 -6.71 -18.93 -13.97
CA PRO A 452 -8.07 -19.27 -14.39
C PRO A 452 -8.31 -18.95 -15.87
N GLY A 453 -8.98 -19.86 -16.58
CA GLY A 453 -9.28 -19.72 -18.00
C GLY A 453 -8.07 -19.85 -18.95
N LYS A 454 -6.92 -20.30 -18.45
CA LYS A 454 -5.73 -20.58 -19.27
C LYS A 454 -5.39 -22.06 -19.18
N GLU A 455 -5.21 -22.71 -20.33
CA GLU A 455 -4.76 -24.11 -20.38
C GLU A 455 -3.27 -24.25 -20.06
N LYS A 456 -2.45 -23.25 -20.42
CA LYS A 456 -1.00 -23.30 -20.23
C LYS A 456 -0.64 -23.36 -18.73
N GLU A 457 0.02 -24.45 -18.37
CA GLU A 457 0.60 -24.68 -17.04
C GLU A 457 2.01 -24.11 -16.98
N HIS A 458 2.40 -23.69 -15.78
CA HIS A 458 3.74 -23.21 -15.51
C HIS A 458 4.33 -23.90 -14.29
N GLY A 459 5.44 -24.61 -14.48
CA GLY A 459 6.15 -25.31 -13.40
C GLY A 459 7.31 -24.49 -12.87
N LEU A 460 7.42 -24.38 -11.55
CA LEU A 460 8.58 -23.86 -10.84
C LEU A 460 9.30 -25.03 -10.16
N ALA A 461 10.56 -25.27 -10.52
CA ALA A 461 11.39 -26.27 -9.87
C ALA A 461 11.64 -25.87 -8.40
N LEU A 462 11.39 -26.78 -7.47
CA LEU A 462 11.70 -26.59 -6.06
C LEU A 462 13.03 -27.30 -5.71
N PRO A 463 13.74 -26.86 -4.65
CA PRO A 463 14.98 -27.52 -4.25
C PRO A 463 14.75 -29.02 -3.95
N PRO A 464 15.49 -29.95 -4.60
CA PRO A 464 15.27 -31.40 -4.44
C PRO A 464 15.37 -31.88 -3.00
N GLN A 465 16.26 -31.28 -2.20
CA GLN A 465 16.42 -31.59 -0.78
C GLN A 465 15.18 -31.26 0.06
N MET A 466 14.28 -30.40 -0.44
CA MET A 466 13.03 -30.03 0.22
C MET A 466 11.84 -30.89 -0.24
N SER A 467 12.07 -32.03 -0.89
CA SER A 467 10.99 -32.96 -1.27
C SER A 467 10.22 -33.44 -0.03
N GLY A 468 8.89 -33.37 -0.09
CA GLY A 468 8.00 -33.68 1.04
C GLY A 468 7.90 -32.58 2.11
N ALA A 469 8.50 -31.40 1.89
CA ALA A 469 8.34 -30.26 2.79
C ALA A 469 6.88 -29.77 2.85
N ALA A 470 6.49 -29.19 3.99
CA ALA A 470 5.28 -28.40 4.06
C ALA A 470 5.47 -27.10 3.26
N ILE A 471 4.51 -26.78 2.40
CA ILE A 471 4.60 -25.67 1.46
C ILE A 471 3.56 -24.59 1.81
N ASN A 472 4.00 -23.34 1.79
CA ASN A 472 3.11 -22.18 1.78
C ASN A 472 3.51 -21.26 0.62
N VAL A 473 2.55 -20.87 -0.21
CA VAL A 473 2.78 -19.99 -1.35
C VAL A 473 2.14 -18.63 -1.07
N THR A 474 2.95 -17.58 -1.20
CA THR A 474 2.48 -16.19 -1.14
C THR A 474 2.59 -15.56 -2.52
N LEU A 475 1.48 -15.06 -3.04
CA LEU A 475 1.46 -14.35 -4.31
C LEU A 475 1.94 -12.90 -4.14
N GLY A 476 2.83 -12.49 -5.05
CA GLY A 476 3.27 -11.13 -5.27
C GLY A 476 2.66 -10.51 -6.53
N ARG A 477 3.05 -9.28 -6.86
CA ARG A 477 2.52 -8.55 -8.02
C ARG A 477 3.08 -9.07 -9.34
N ALA A 478 4.38 -9.39 -9.35
CA ALA A 478 5.11 -9.86 -10.52
C ALA A 478 5.92 -11.15 -10.23
N GLY A 479 5.53 -11.88 -9.18
CA GLY A 479 6.23 -13.08 -8.74
C GLY A 479 5.53 -13.76 -7.58
N LEU A 480 6.19 -14.74 -6.99
CA LEU A 480 5.70 -15.49 -5.85
C LEU A 480 6.84 -15.86 -4.91
N ALA A 481 6.48 -16.11 -3.65
CA ALA A 481 7.35 -16.70 -2.66
C ALA A 481 6.82 -18.06 -2.24
N VAL A 482 7.70 -19.06 -2.14
CA VAL A 482 7.35 -20.40 -1.64
C VAL A 482 8.16 -20.66 -0.39
N SER A 483 7.47 -20.73 0.75
CA SER A 483 8.06 -21.16 2.02
C SER A 483 7.98 -22.67 2.12
N LEU A 484 9.14 -23.30 2.29
CA LEU A 484 9.33 -24.75 2.39
C LEU A 484 9.85 -25.06 3.80
N ARG A 485 9.17 -25.95 4.52
CA ARG A 485 9.53 -26.30 5.90
C ARG A 485 9.60 -27.81 6.11
N GLN A 486 10.70 -28.26 6.70
CA GLN A 486 10.92 -29.60 7.20
C GLN A 486 11.42 -29.57 8.66
N GLU A 487 11.51 -30.73 9.29
CA GLU A 487 12.04 -30.86 10.65
C GLU A 487 13.54 -30.55 10.74
N SER A 488 14.30 -30.78 9.65
CA SER A 488 15.76 -30.63 9.59
C SER A 488 16.23 -29.37 8.89
N ASP A 489 15.40 -28.75 8.05
CA ASP A 489 15.75 -27.56 7.27
C ASP A 489 14.51 -26.74 6.89
N GLY A 490 14.71 -25.48 6.50
CA GLY A 490 13.68 -24.62 5.99
C GLY A 490 14.24 -23.65 4.96
N CYS A 491 13.45 -23.28 3.97
CA CYS A 491 13.86 -22.21 3.06
C CYS A 491 12.66 -21.42 2.53
N VAL A 492 12.93 -20.20 2.06
CA VAL A 492 11.97 -19.42 1.27
C VAL A 492 12.61 -19.17 -0.09
N VAL A 493 11.94 -19.61 -1.15
CA VAL A 493 12.38 -19.34 -2.52
C VAL A 493 11.51 -18.24 -3.14
N LEU A 494 12.13 -17.31 -3.85
CA LEU A 494 11.47 -16.24 -4.57
C LEU A 494 11.66 -16.45 -6.08
N ALA A 495 10.58 -16.28 -6.83
CA ALA A 495 10.59 -16.43 -8.27
C ALA A 495 9.72 -15.35 -8.93
N ARG A 496 10.21 -14.77 -10.03
CA ARG A 496 9.41 -13.96 -10.95
C ARG A 496 8.38 -14.83 -11.66
N ASP A 497 7.28 -14.20 -12.05
CA ASP A 497 6.15 -14.94 -12.63
C ASP A 497 6.52 -15.54 -13.99
N GLY A 498 6.25 -16.83 -14.16
CA GLY A 498 6.60 -17.55 -15.39
C GLY A 498 8.04 -18.03 -15.48
N GLU A 499 8.86 -17.89 -14.43
CA GLU A 499 10.20 -18.48 -14.38
C GLU A 499 10.17 -19.94 -13.95
N SER A 500 10.95 -20.79 -14.61
CA SER A 500 10.99 -22.24 -14.30
C SER A 500 11.91 -22.58 -13.12
N TYR A 501 12.78 -21.65 -12.74
CA TYR A 501 13.72 -21.81 -11.64
C TYR A 501 13.60 -20.61 -10.70
N PRO A 502 13.78 -20.81 -9.38
CA PRO A 502 13.82 -19.70 -8.44
C PRO A 502 14.97 -18.75 -8.75
N ASP A 503 14.73 -17.45 -8.62
CA ASP A 503 15.76 -16.44 -8.79
C ASP A 503 16.71 -16.46 -7.57
N ILE A 504 16.14 -16.63 -6.38
CA ILE A 504 16.87 -16.59 -5.10
C ILE A 504 16.17 -17.43 -4.02
N ALA A 505 16.96 -17.96 -3.09
CA ALA A 505 16.53 -18.75 -1.95
C ALA A 505 17.19 -18.26 -0.66
N PHE A 506 16.42 -18.24 0.42
CA PHE A 506 16.86 -17.92 1.76
C PHE A 506 16.79 -19.18 2.62
N SER A 507 17.94 -19.63 3.14
CA SER A 507 18.01 -20.76 4.07
C SER A 507 17.63 -20.30 5.47
N TRP A 508 16.68 -20.99 6.09
CA TRP A 508 16.16 -20.74 7.43
C TRP A 508 16.45 -21.94 8.34
N PRO A 509 16.61 -21.74 9.65
CA PRO A 509 16.81 -22.87 10.56
C PRO A 509 15.63 -23.84 10.57
N ALA A 510 15.97 -25.09 10.84
CA ALA A 510 15.05 -26.22 10.93
C ALA A 510 13.81 -25.95 11.81
N GLY A 511 12.63 -26.36 11.35
CA GLY A 511 11.37 -26.26 12.10
C GLY A 511 10.81 -24.84 12.31
N VAL A 512 11.49 -23.80 11.82
CA VAL A 512 11.03 -22.41 11.96
C VAL A 512 9.87 -22.14 11.00
N PHE A 513 8.82 -21.50 11.52
CA PHE A 513 7.79 -20.90 10.67
C PHE A 513 8.25 -19.52 10.21
N VAL A 514 8.22 -19.30 8.90
CA VAL A 514 8.63 -18.03 8.28
C VAL A 514 7.38 -17.32 7.76
N TRP A 515 7.12 -16.13 8.28
CA TRP A 515 6.13 -15.24 7.69
C TRP A 515 6.72 -14.60 6.45
N THR A 516 5.97 -14.63 5.35
CA THR A 516 6.35 -13.97 4.10
C THR A 516 5.29 -12.97 3.72
N LYS A 517 5.71 -11.71 3.56
CA LYS A 517 4.84 -10.59 3.17
C LYS A 517 5.47 -9.85 2.00
N MET A 518 4.64 -9.12 1.24
CA MET A 518 5.12 -8.20 0.21
C MET A 518 4.63 -6.80 0.52
N TYR A 519 5.51 -5.81 0.45
CA TYR A 519 5.23 -4.40 0.63
C TYR A 519 5.82 -3.63 -0.54
N GLY A 520 4.97 -3.00 -1.36
CA GLY A 520 5.41 -2.50 -2.68
C GLY A 520 6.02 -3.66 -3.48
N ASP A 521 7.26 -3.50 -3.91
CA ASP A 521 8.02 -4.49 -4.69
C ASP A 521 9.05 -5.28 -3.84
N CYS A 522 9.01 -5.11 -2.52
CA CYS A 522 9.89 -5.78 -1.58
C CYS A 522 9.20 -6.97 -0.90
N TRP A 523 9.91 -8.09 -0.83
CA TRP A 523 9.56 -9.23 0.01
C TRP A 523 10.15 -9.06 1.40
N LEU A 524 9.33 -9.19 2.43
CA LEU A 524 9.73 -9.24 3.82
C LEU A 524 9.50 -10.66 4.33
N MET A 525 10.56 -11.27 4.83
CA MET A 525 10.53 -12.61 5.44
C MET A 525 11.08 -12.52 6.86
N PHE A 526 10.36 -13.07 7.83
CA PHE A 526 10.79 -13.05 9.22
C PHE A 526 10.31 -14.26 10.02
N ASP A 527 10.93 -14.49 11.16
CA ASP A 527 10.50 -15.50 12.14
C ASP A 527 10.24 -14.90 13.53
N ARG A 528 9.73 -15.73 14.43
CA ARG A 528 9.36 -15.32 15.79
C ARG A 528 10.57 -15.00 16.67
N PHE A 529 11.76 -15.38 16.21
CA PHE A 529 13.03 -15.18 16.90
C PHE A 529 13.73 -13.91 16.40
N GLY A 530 13.04 -13.08 15.61
CA GLY A 530 13.54 -11.78 15.18
C GLY A 530 14.58 -11.85 14.06
N ARG A 531 14.69 -12.95 13.32
CA ARG A 531 15.46 -12.98 12.07
C ARG A 531 14.65 -12.31 10.98
N VAL A 532 15.25 -11.38 10.24
CA VAL A 532 14.58 -10.63 9.18
C VAL A 532 15.41 -10.64 7.92
N ALA A 533 14.77 -10.93 6.79
CA ALA A 533 15.32 -10.79 5.45
C ALA A 533 14.36 -9.98 4.59
N ILE A 534 14.88 -8.95 3.92
CA ILE A 534 14.17 -8.09 2.99
C ILE A 534 14.81 -8.27 1.61
N MET A 535 14.01 -8.51 0.59
CA MET A 535 14.48 -8.66 -0.78
C MET A 535 13.69 -7.75 -1.72
N ASP A 536 14.39 -6.80 -2.34
CA ASP A 536 13.89 -6.01 -3.46
C ASP A 536 14.26 -6.72 -4.76
N MET A 537 13.27 -7.35 -5.41
CA MET A 537 13.49 -8.16 -6.61
C MET A 537 13.79 -7.31 -7.85
N GLU A 538 13.36 -6.05 -7.88
CA GLU A 538 13.64 -5.16 -8.99
C GLU A 538 15.07 -4.62 -8.90
N ARG A 539 15.51 -4.24 -7.70
CA ARG A 539 16.87 -3.72 -7.46
C ARG A 539 17.91 -4.81 -7.23
N CYS A 540 17.47 -6.04 -7.00
CA CYS A 540 18.32 -7.15 -6.61
C CYS A 540 19.14 -6.83 -5.35
N TYR A 541 18.47 -6.18 -4.40
CA TYR A 541 19.04 -5.75 -3.14
C TYR A 541 18.43 -6.58 -2.00
N ALA A 542 19.31 -7.22 -1.22
CA ALA A 542 18.92 -7.93 -0.01
C ALA A 542 19.43 -7.17 1.21
N SER A 543 18.56 -6.98 2.20
CA SER A 543 18.93 -6.53 3.54
C SER A 543 18.56 -7.59 4.55
N MET A 544 19.45 -7.84 5.50
CA MET A 544 19.24 -8.82 6.56
C MET A 544 19.63 -8.21 7.89
N LEU A 545 18.79 -8.41 8.89
CA LEU A 545 19.05 -7.91 10.24
C LEU A 545 18.39 -8.81 11.28
N THR A 546 18.80 -8.59 12.52
CA THR A 546 18.31 -9.31 13.68
C THR A 546 17.67 -8.32 14.65
N ILE A 547 16.45 -8.61 15.10
CA ILE A 547 15.75 -7.82 16.13
C ILE A 547 16.32 -8.19 17.51
N ALA A 548 17.20 -7.32 18.00
CA ALA A 548 17.79 -7.40 19.34
C ALA A 548 17.17 -6.41 20.32
#